data_AF-A0A821K211-F1
#
_entry.id   AF-A0A821K211-F1
#
_cell.length_a   1.000
_cell.length_b   1.000
_cell.length_c   1.000
_cell.angle_alpha   90.00
_cell.angle_beta   90.00
_cell.angle_gamma   90.00
#
_symmetry.space_group_name_H-M   'P 1'
#
loop_
_entity.id
_entity.type
_entity.pdbx_description
1 polymer ?
#
loop_
_entity_poly.entity_id
_entity_poly.type
_entity_poly.pdbx_seq_one_letter_code
_entity_poly.pdbx_strand_id
1 'polypeptide(L)'
;FLEQNLFQQCTAFLLDALKNNREDQGHLQTRLLEMNLMQVPQVADAIFGNNMFTHYDRPYIAQLCEKAGLLQRALEHYTDLYDIKRIVVHTHLLNPEWLVDYFGRLSVDDCIECLKAMLQANIRQNLQVVVQIATKYHDQLGTKQFNNELSKLLESYE
;
A
#
# COMPACT_ATOMS: atom_id res chain seq x y z
N PHE A 1 7.69 -31.28 2.12
CA PHE A 1 8.56 -31.43 0.93
C PHE A 1 7.75 -31.67 -0.35
N LEU A 2 6.93 -32.73 -0.46
CA LEU A 2 6.11 -32.98 -1.66
C LEU A 2 5.10 -31.85 -1.94
N GLU A 3 4.39 -31.38 -0.91
CA GLU A 3 3.40 -30.29 -1.04
C GLU A 3 4.03 -28.96 -1.48
N GLN A 4 5.21 -28.62 -0.94
CA GLN A 4 5.95 -27.41 -1.35
C GLN A 4 6.46 -27.50 -2.80
N ASN A 5 6.85 -28.70 -3.25
CA ASN A 5 7.28 -28.90 -4.64
C ASN A 5 6.09 -28.79 -5.60
N LEU A 6 4.94 -29.39 -5.25
CA LEU A 6 3.69 -29.24 -6.01
C LEU A 6 3.22 -27.79 -6.08
N PHE A 7 3.37 -27.03 -4.98
CA PHE A 7 3.06 -25.61 -4.95
C PHE A 7 3.91 -24.81 -5.94
N GLN A 8 5.24 -24.99 -5.93
CA GLN A 8 6.13 -24.31 -6.86
C GLN A 8 5.83 -24.65 -8.32
N GLN A 9 5.53 -25.92 -8.62
CA GLN A 9 5.13 -26.36 -9.96
C GLN A 9 3.80 -25.72 -10.40
N CYS A 10 2.82 -25.63 -9.48
CA CYS A 10 1.54 -24.97 -9.75
C CYS A 10 1.73 -23.48 -10.04
N THR A 11 2.54 -22.78 -9.23
CA THR A 11 2.89 -21.37 -9.47
C THR A 11 3.54 -21.18 -10.84
N ALA A 12 4.54 -22.00 -11.19
CA ALA A 12 5.20 -21.92 -12.50
C ALA A 12 4.23 -22.16 -13.67
N PHE A 13 3.36 -23.17 -13.55
CA PHE A 13 2.34 -23.47 -14.54
C PHE A 13 1.36 -22.31 -14.75
N LEU A 14 0.84 -21.75 -13.65
CA LEU A 14 -0.09 -20.63 -13.71
C LEU A 14 0.59 -19.36 -14.25
N LEU A 15 1.85 -19.10 -13.92
CA LEU A 15 2.61 -17.97 -14.48
C LEU A 15 2.72 -18.06 -16.01
N ASP A 16 3.02 -19.25 -16.57
CA ASP A 16 3.05 -19.43 -18.03
C ASP A 16 1.66 -19.36 -18.66
N ALA A 17 0.65 -19.96 -18.02
CA ALA A 17 -0.73 -19.94 -18.51
C ALA A 17 -1.34 -18.53 -18.55
N LEU A 18 -0.96 -17.67 -17.60
CA LEU A 18 -1.48 -16.32 -17.42
C LEU A 18 -0.60 -15.22 -18.05
N LYS A 19 0.49 -15.57 -18.74
CA LYS A 19 1.46 -14.60 -19.29
C LYS A 19 0.89 -13.55 -20.24
N ASN A 20 -0.28 -13.81 -20.80
CA ASN A 20 -0.99 -12.89 -21.69
C ASN A 20 -1.88 -11.88 -20.93
N ASN A 21 -1.93 -11.94 -19.60
CA ASN A 21 -2.68 -11.06 -18.71
C ASN A 21 -4.11 -10.78 -19.22
N ARG A 22 -4.86 -11.85 -19.55
CA ARG A 22 -6.20 -11.70 -20.11
C ARG A 22 -7.23 -11.47 -19.01
N GLU A 23 -8.22 -10.62 -19.28
CA GLU A 23 -9.28 -10.25 -18.34
C GLU A 23 -10.19 -11.44 -17.97
N ASP A 24 -10.50 -12.31 -18.93
CA ASP A 24 -11.28 -13.54 -18.71
C ASP A 24 -10.61 -14.52 -17.73
N GLN A 25 -9.31 -14.35 -17.50
CA GLN A 25 -8.50 -15.11 -16.55
C GLN A 25 -8.30 -14.40 -15.20
N GLY A 26 -8.98 -13.28 -14.93
CA GLY A 26 -8.79 -12.49 -13.70
C GLY A 26 -8.97 -13.29 -12.40
N HIS A 27 -9.90 -14.25 -12.40
CA HIS A 27 -10.09 -15.17 -11.27
C HIS A 27 -8.86 -16.07 -11.02
N LEU A 28 -8.18 -16.53 -12.07
CA LEU A 28 -6.94 -17.32 -11.95
C LEU A 28 -5.76 -16.44 -11.50
N GLN A 29 -5.70 -15.19 -11.96
CA GLN A 29 -4.72 -14.22 -11.45
C GLN A 29 -4.89 -14.02 -9.95
N THR A 30 -6.14 -13.87 -9.49
CA THR A 30 -6.46 -13.74 -8.05
C THR A 30 -6.03 -14.97 -7.27
N ARG A 31 -6.32 -16.18 -7.76
CA ARG A 31 -5.92 -17.44 -7.10
C ARG A 31 -4.41 -17.62 -7.04
N LEU A 32 -3.70 -17.29 -8.11
CA LEU A 32 -2.24 -17.35 -8.13
C LEU A 32 -1.64 -16.43 -7.06
N LEU A 33 -2.12 -15.20 -6.97
CA LEU A 33 -1.64 -14.23 -5.99
C LEU A 33 -2.00 -14.63 -4.57
N GLU A 34 -3.23 -15.07 -4.32
CA GLU A 34 -3.67 -15.57 -3.01
C GLU A 34 -2.79 -16.72 -2.51
N MET A 35 -2.59 -17.74 -3.36
CA MET A 35 -1.74 -18.88 -3.04
C MET A 35 -0.32 -18.46 -2.67
N ASN A 36 0.28 -17.54 -3.44
CA ASN A 36 1.63 -17.05 -3.17
C ASN A 36 1.68 -16.16 -1.93
N LEU A 37 0.70 -15.30 -1.68
CA LEU A 37 0.63 -14.48 -0.46
C LEU A 37 0.48 -15.32 0.81
N MET A 38 -0.18 -16.48 0.74
CA MET A 38 -0.36 -17.35 1.90
C MET A 38 0.86 -18.25 2.18
N GLN A 39 1.62 -18.63 1.15
CA GLN A 39 2.69 -19.63 1.28
C GLN A 39 4.10 -19.03 1.12
N VAL A 40 4.28 -18.14 0.15
CA VAL A 40 5.57 -17.57 -0.23
C VAL A 40 5.41 -16.09 -0.61
N PRO A 41 5.16 -15.17 0.36
CA PRO A 41 4.82 -13.77 0.07
C PRO A 41 5.82 -13.05 -0.83
N GLN A 42 7.10 -13.42 -0.76
CA GLN A 42 8.16 -12.85 -1.59
C GLN A 42 7.94 -13.09 -3.09
N VAL A 43 7.33 -14.22 -3.48
CA VAL A 43 7.00 -14.49 -4.89
C VAL A 43 5.86 -13.59 -5.34
N ALA A 44 4.84 -13.39 -4.49
CA ALA A 44 3.77 -12.45 -4.78
C ALA A 44 4.31 -11.01 -4.91
N ASP A 45 5.22 -10.60 -4.02
CA ASP A 45 5.86 -9.27 -4.09
C ASP A 45 6.65 -9.08 -5.40
N ALA A 46 7.37 -10.11 -5.86
CA ALA A 46 8.05 -10.09 -7.15
C ALA A 46 7.06 -10.00 -8.33
N ILE A 47 5.92 -10.70 -8.26
CA ILE A 47 4.86 -10.62 -9.28
C ILE A 47 4.30 -9.19 -9.38
N PHE A 48 4.03 -8.54 -8.23
CA PHE A 48 3.59 -7.15 -8.19
C PHE A 48 4.65 -6.20 -8.76
N GLY A 49 5.92 -6.36 -8.35
CA GLY A 49 7.03 -5.52 -8.82
C GLY A 49 7.25 -5.57 -10.33
N ASN A 50 6.95 -6.72 -10.96
CA ASN A 50 7.05 -6.90 -12.41
C ASN A 50 5.77 -6.51 -13.17
N ASN A 51 4.71 -6.05 -12.48
CA ASN A 51 3.42 -5.68 -13.08
C ASN A 51 2.86 -6.76 -14.01
N MET A 52 3.00 -8.04 -13.65
CA MET A 52 2.64 -9.16 -14.53
C MET A 52 1.12 -9.30 -14.75
N PHE A 53 0.32 -8.83 -13.80
CA PHE A 53 -1.14 -9.04 -13.76
C PHE A 53 -1.88 -7.74 -13.42
N THR A 54 -3.08 -7.56 -13.98
CA THR A 54 -3.92 -6.36 -13.74
C THR A 54 -5.40 -6.63 -13.49
N HIS A 55 -5.88 -7.86 -13.68
CA HIS A 55 -7.32 -8.20 -13.69
C HIS A 55 -7.79 -8.98 -12.46
N TYR A 56 -6.96 -9.08 -11.41
CA TYR A 56 -7.32 -9.74 -10.16
C TYR A 56 -8.17 -8.86 -9.24
N ASP A 57 -8.80 -9.49 -8.24
CA ASP A 57 -9.57 -8.81 -7.20
C ASP A 57 -8.64 -7.98 -6.30
N ARG A 58 -8.51 -6.68 -6.60
CA ARG A 58 -7.59 -5.78 -5.89
C ARG A 58 -7.92 -5.64 -4.39
N PRO A 59 -9.18 -5.40 -3.97
CA PRO A 59 -9.51 -5.32 -2.54
C PRO A 59 -9.15 -6.59 -1.77
N TYR A 60 -9.44 -7.77 -2.33
CA TYR A 60 -9.11 -9.03 -1.70
C TYR A 60 -7.59 -9.23 -1.57
N ILE A 61 -6.85 -8.93 -2.64
CA ILE A 61 -5.38 -9.01 -2.63
C ILE A 61 -4.75 -8.02 -1.64
N ALA A 62 -5.31 -6.81 -1.51
CA ALA A 62 -4.84 -5.81 -0.54
C ALA A 62 -4.85 -6.36 0.91
N GLN A 63 -5.96 -7.02 1.28
CA GLN A 63 -6.10 -7.63 2.61
C GLN A 63 -5.09 -8.76 2.84
N LEU A 64 -4.77 -9.54 1.81
CA LEU A 64 -3.78 -10.59 1.90
C LEU A 64 -2.35 -10.03 1.99
N CYS A 65 -2.05 -8.96 1.25
CA CYS A 65 -0.78 -8.23 1.38
C CYS A 65 -0.58 -7.71 2.81
N GLU A 66 -1.62 -7.12 3.41
CA GLU A 66 -1.58 -6.67 4.82
C GLU A 66 -1.29 -7.84 5.77
N LYS A 67 -2.01 -8.95 5.64
CA LYS A 67 -1.79 -10.16 6.47
C LYS A 67 -0.40 -10.75 6.30
N ALA A 68 0.19 -10.63 5.11
CA ALA A 68 1.54 -11.08 4.81
C ALA A 68 2.64 -10.09 5.25
N GLY A 69 2.29 -8.94 5.83
CA GLY A 69 3.23 -7.89 6.24
C GLY A 69 3.75 -7.01 5.09
N LEU A 70 3.22 -7.18 3.87
CA LEU A 70 3.57 -6.39 2.68
C LEU A 70 2.76 -5.09 2.64
N LEU A 71 2.98 -4.20 3.63
CA LEU A 71 2.15 -3.01 3.82
C LEU A 71 2.19 -2.03 2.64
N GLN A 72 3.34 -1.86 1.98
CA GLN A 72 3.43 -1.04 0.77
C GLN A 72 2.52 -1.58 -0.33
N ARG A 73 2.53 -2.90 -0.55
CA ARG A 73 1.64 -3.54 -1.52
C ARG A 73 0.19 -3.39 -1.11
N ALA A 74 -0.14 -3.54 0.17
CA ALA A 74 -1.51 -3.30 0.63
C ALA A 74 -1.98 -1.88 0.27
N LEU A 75 -1.17 -0.85 0.54
CA LEU A 75 -1.45 0.55 0.19
C LEU A 75 -1.60 0.81 -1.32
N GLU A 76 -0.84 0.11 -2.18
CA GLU A 76 -0.98 0.21 -3.65
C GLU A 76 -2.31 -0.35 -4.16
N HIS A 77 -2.96 -1.21 -3.37
CA HIS A 77 -4.18 -1.91 -3.75
C HIS A 77 -5.43 -1.35 -3.05
N TYR A 78 -5.27 -0.79 -1.86
CA TYR A 78 -6.36 -0.12 -1.17
C TYR A 78 -6.82 1.12 -1.92
N THR A 79 -8.14 1.28 -1.95
CA THR A 79 -8.84 2.44 -2.51
C THR A 79 -9.72 3.12 -1.46
N ASP A 80 -10.08 2.40 -0.40
CA ASP A 80 -10.86 2.93 0.71
C ASP A 80 -9.94 3.69 1.68
N LEU A 81 -10.32 4.94 1.98
CA LEU A 81 -9.56 5.82 2.87
C LEU A 81 -9.42 5.24 4.29
N TYR A 82 -10.42 4.50 4.78
CA TYR A 82 -10.35 3.86 6.09
C TYR A 82 -9.20 2.86 6.16
N ASP A 83 -9.06 2.00 5.15
CA ASP A 83 -7.98 1.03 5.07
C ASP A 83 -6.62 1.71 4.87
N ILE A 84 -6.55 2.74 4.02
CA ILE A 84 -5.31 3.52 3.82
C ILE A 84 -4.86 4.14 5.16
N LYS A 85 -5.76 4.82 5.88
CA LYS A 85 -5.47 5.43 7.19
C LYS A 85 -4.98 4.40 8.20
N ARG A 86 -5.58 3.20 8.23
CA ARG A 86 -5.14 2.11 9.11
C ARG A 86 -3.69 1.71 8.85
N ILE A 87 -3.23 1.76 7.61
CA ILE A 87 -1.89 1.28 7.25
C ILE A 87 -0.81 2.36 7.34
N VAL A 88 -1.09 3.58 6.89
CA VAL A 88 -0.08 4.67 6.84
C VAL A 88 0.46 5.07 8.22
N VAL A 89 -0.26 4.77 9.32
CA VAL A 89 0.22 5.03 10.69
C VAL A 89 1.40 4.14 11.09
N HIS A 90 1.58 2.99 10.42
CA HIS A 90 2.67 2.04 10.66
C HIS A 90 3.97 2.46 9.94
N THR A 91 4.35 3.72 10.06
CA THR A 91 5.48 4.34 9.34
C THR A 91 6.81 3.62 9.52
N HIS A 92 7.06 3.00 10.68
CA HIS A 92 8.28 2.24 10.97
C HIS A 92 8.41 0.94 10.14
N LEU A 93 7.32 0.47 9.54
CA LEU A 93 7.29 -0.70 8.64
C LEU A 93 7.30 -0.30 7.16
N LEU A 94 7.31 1.00 6.86
CA LEU A 94 7.25 1.54 5.50
C LEU A 94 8.55 2.26 5.18
N ASN A 95 9.03 2.15 3.94
CA ASN A 95 10.11 3.00 3.47
C ASN A 95 9.65 4.49 3.46
N PRO A 96 10.36 5.41 4.13
CA PRO A 96 9.94 6.81 4.21
C PRO A 96 9.87 7.53 2.85
N GLU A 97 10.84 7.29 1.96
CA GLU A 97 10.87 7.94 0.64
C GLU A 97 9.69 7.47 -0.21
N TRP A 98 9.42 6.16 -0.22
CA TRP A 98 8.27 5.60 -0.90
C TRP A 98 6.96 6.13 -0.32
N LEU A 99 6.85 6.24 1.00
CA LEU A 99 5.64 6.76 1.65
C LEU A 99 5.40 8.21 1.26
N VAL A 100 6.45 9.03 1.22
CA VAL A 100 6.36 10.40 0.71
C VAL A 100 5.82 10.39 -0.73
N ASP A 101 6.37 9.58 -1.62
CA ASP A 101 5.90 9.50 -3.02
C ASP A 101 4.46 8.99 -3.17
N TYR A 102 4.06 8.05 -2.31
CA TYR A 102 2.70 7.52 -2.29
C TYR A 102 1.66 8.61 -2.03
N PHE A 103 1.94 9.54 -1.11
CA PHE A 103 1.04 10.65 -0.80
C PHE A 103 0.81 11.58 -1.99
N GLY A 104 1.74 11.65 -2.95
CA GLY A 104 1.53 12.38 -4.21
C GLY A 104 0.47 11.78 -5.13
N ARG A 105 -0.02 10.57 -4.85
CA ARG A 105 -1.11 9.90 -5.59
C ARG A 105 -2.48 10.13 -4.95
N LEU A 106 -2.52 10.59 -3.70
CA LEU A 106 -3.76 10.82 -2.97
C LEU A 106 -4.37 12.17 -3.37
N SER A 107 -5.68 12.29 -3.19
CA SER A 107 -6.33 13.61 -3.26
C SER A 107 -5.87 14.50 -2.10
N VAL A 108 -6.04 15.82 -2.23
CA VAL A 108 -5.68 16.77 -1.16
C VAL A 108 -6.41 16.44 0.14
N ASP A 109 -7.70 16.12 0.07
CA ASP A 109 -8.53 15.80 1.22
C ASP A 109 -8.08 14.49 1.89
N ASP A 110 -7.81 13.44 1.10
CA ASP A 110 -7.32 12.15 1.61
C ASP A 110 -5.95 12.28 2.26
N CYS A 111 -5.06 13.10 1.66
CA CYS A 111 -3.75 13.40 2.20
C CYS A 111 -3.87 14.03 3.59
N ILE A 112 -4.72 15.04 3.75
CA ILE A 112 -4.97 15.72 5.03
C ILE A 112 -5.47 14.72 6.08
N GLU A 113 -6.46 13.90 5.73
CA GLU A 113 -7.03 12.92 6.65
C GLU A 113 -6.03 11.83 7.05
N CYS A 114 -5.15 11.43 6.13
CA CYS A 114 -4.05 10.50 6.43
C CYS A 114 -2.99 11.12 7.34
N LEU A 115 -2.55 12.36 7.08
CA LEU A 115 -1.57 13.05 7.92
C LEU A 115 -2.10 13.27 9.34
N LYS A 116 -3.39 13.63 9.48
CA LYS A 116 -4.09 13.70 10.78
C LYS A 116 -4.01 12.36 11.52
N ALA A 117 -4.40 11.27 10.86
CA ALA A 117 -4.37 9.93 11.45
C ALA A 117 -2.97 9.52 11.89
N MET A 118 -1.93 9.83 11.09
CA MET A 118 -0.54 9.58 11.42
C MET A 118 -0.11 10.31 12.70
N LEU A 119 -0.38 11.61 12.81
CA LEU A 119 -0.01 12.38 13.99
C LEU A 119 -0.77 11.94 15.24
N GLN A 120 -2.07 11.64 15.11
CA GLN A 120 -2.91 11.13 16.20
C GLN A 120 -2.44 9.76 16.71
N ALA A 121 -1.98 8.89 15.82
CA ALA A 121 -1.52 7.55 16.19
C ALA A 121 -0.21 7.60 16.99
N ASN A 122 0.78 8.36 16.52
CA ASN A 122 2.03 8.56 17.24
C ASN A 122 2.80 9.77 16.68
N ILE A 123 2.60 10.95 17.27
CA ILE A 123 3.27 12.16 16.82
C ILE A 123 4.81 12.04 16.83
N ARG A 124 5.40 11.48 17.90
CA ARG A 124 6.86 11.42 18.04
C ARG A 124 7.51 10.61 16.91
N GLN A 125 6.86 9.52 16.50
CA GLN A 125 7.34 8.66 15.43
C GLN A 125 7.04 9.25 14.05
N ASN A 126 5.85 9.84 13.87
CA ASN A 126 5.33 10.17 12.55
C ASN A 126 5.63 11.61 12.11
N LEU A 127 5.99 12.50 13.04
CA LEU A 127 6.18 13.92 12.77
C LEU A 127 7.18 14.17 11.62
N GLN A 128 8.32 13.47 11.62
CA GLN A 128 9.36 13.71 10.62
C GLN A 128 8.86 13.42 9.20
N VAL A 129 8.19 12.29 8.98
CA VAL A 129 7.67 11.92 7.64
C VAL A 129 6.49 12.80 7.24
N VAL A 130 5.63 13.18 8.19
CA VAL A 130 4.52 14.12 7.96
C VAL A 130 5.04 15.48 7.48
N VAL A 131 6.07 16.02 8.12
CA VAL A 131 6.71 17.28 7.71
C VAL A 131 7.35 17.14 6.32
N GLN A 132 7.97 16.01 6.00
CA GLN A 132 8.53 15.76 4.66
C GLN A 132 7.44 15.75 3.58
N ILE A 133 6.32 15.05 3.81
CA ILE A 133 5.16 15.03 2.89
C ILE A 133 4.62 16.45 2.71
N ALA A 134 4.37 17.15 3.81
CA ALA A 134 3.88 18.52 3.82
C ALA A 134 4.79 19.45 3.00
N THR A 135 6.10 19.37 3.23
CA THR A 135 7.09 20.20 2.51
C THR A 135 7.10 19.88 1.01
N LYS A 136 7.07 18.60 0.64
CA LYS A 136 7.13 18.19 -0.77
C LYS A 136 5.89 18.61 -1.56
N TYR A 137 4.71 18.49 -0.96
CA TYR A 137 3.44 18.69 -1.67
C TYR A 137 2.74 20.01 -1.32
N HIS A 138 3.36 20.92 -0.56
CA HIS A 138 2.73 22.18 -0.13
C HIS A 138 2.11 23.00 -1.28
N ASP A 139 2.76 23.06 -2.45
CA ASP A 139 2.25 23.77 -3.63
C ASP A 139 1.00 23.11 -4.24
N GLN A 140 0.95 21.78 -4.27
CA GLN A 140 -0.19 21.00 -4.79
C GLN A 140 -1.34 20.92 -3.78
N LEU A 141 -1.01 20.82 -2.50
CA LEU A 141 -1.96 20.86 -1.39
C LEU A 141 -2.55 22.28 -1.22
N GLY A 142 -1.91 23.30 -1.79
CA GLY A 142 -2.52 24.52 -2.33
C GLY A 142 -3.27 25.43 -1.36
N THR A 143 -3.36 25.10 -0.07
CA THR A 143 -4.30 25.76 0.81
C THR A 143 -3.64 26.29 2.07
N LYS A 144 -3.91 27.58 2.35
CA LYS A 144 -3.86 28.14 3.69
C LYS A 144 -4.51 27.20 4.72
N GLN A 145 -5.53 26.44 4.32
CA GLN A 145 -6.17 25.41 5.13
C GLN A 145 -5.22 24.29 5.55
N PHE A 146 -4.45 23.70 4.64
CA PHE A 146 -3.45 22.68 4.98
C PHE A 146 -2.42 23.20 5.99
N ASN A 147 -1.80 24.34 5.69
CA ASN A 147 -0.81 24.95 6.59
C ASN A 147 -1.44 25.34 7.93
N ASN A 148 -2.66 25.89 7.93
CA ASN A 148 -3.36 26.22 9.17
C ASN A 148 -3.74 24.98 9.99
N GLU A 149 -4.17 23.89 9.35
CA GLU A 149 -4.50 22.64 10.05
C GLU A 149 -3.25 21.95 10.58
N LEU A 150 -2.16 21.91 9.80
CA LEU A 150 -0.88 21.38 10.23
C LEU A 150 -0.33 22.21 11.39
N SER A 151 -0.32 23.54 11.28
CA SER A 151 0.10 24.43 12.38
C SER A 151 -0.76 24.23 13.63
N LYS A 152 -2.10 24.18 13.52
CA LYS A 152 -2.99 23.91 14.66
C LYS A 152 -2.74 22.54 15.29
N LEU A 153 -2.47 21.52 14.46
CA LEU A 153 -2.10 20.19 14.96
C LEU A 153 -0.81 20.27 15.76
N LEU A 154 0.25 20.86 15.19
CA LEU A 154 1.53 20.99 15.87
C LEU A 154 1.42 21.79 17.18
N GLU A 155 0.69 22.91 17.17
CA GLU A 155 0.40 23.73 18.36
C GLU A 155 -0.39 22.96 19.43
N SER A 156 -1.24 22.00 19.06
CA SER A 156 -2.00 21.20 20.03
C SER A 156 -1.16 20.16 20.79
N TYR A 157 0.09 19.95 20.38
CA TYR A 157 1.01 18.99 20.99
C TYR A 157 2.28 19.64 21.59
N GLU A 158 2.38 20.98 21.60
CA GLU A 158 3.32 21.76 22.42
C GLU A 158 2.76 21.99 23.84
#